data_AF-A0A946FL49-F1
#
_entry.id   AF-A0A946FL49-F1
#
_cell.length_a   1.000
_cell.length_b   1.000
_cell.length_c   1.000
_cell.angle_alpha   90.00
_cell.angle_beta   90.00
_cell.angle_gamma   90.00
#
_symmetry.space_group_name_H-M   'P 1'
#
loop_
_entity.id
_entity.type
_entity.pdbx_description
1 polymer ?
#
loop_
_entity_poly.entity_id
_entity_poly.type
_entity_poly.pdbx_seq_one_letter_code
_entity_poly.pdbx_strand_id
1 'polypeptide(L)' 'MPADLAPREAQETAPVDLGSVAHPYDLLVVGGGINGCGIARDAAGRGLSVKLLEMEDLGAATSSASTKLIHGG' A
#
# COMPACT_ATOMS: atom_id res chain seq x y z
N MET A 1 3.61 29.94 29.90
CA MET A 1 2.15 29.81 29.68
C MET A 1 1.77 30.72 28.52
N PRO A 2 0.86 30.35 27.60
CA PRO A 2 0.01 29.16 27.58
C PRO A 2 0.33 28.28 26.34
N ALA A 3 -0.23 27.11 26.07
CA ALA A 3 -1.33 26.35 26.66
C ALA A 3 -0.95 24.87 26.42
N ASP A 4 -1.03 24.00 27.42
CA ASP A 4 -2.14 23.04 27.41
C ASP A 4 -2.25 22.31 26.06
N LEU A 5 -1.41 21.28 25.87
CA LEU A 5 -1.69 20.20 24.95
C LEU A 5 -2.68 19.27 25.64
N ALA A 6 -3.93 19.71 25.73
CA ALA A 6 -5.05 18.84 26.01
C ALA A 6 -4.95 17.66 25.02
N PRO A 7 -5.19 16.42 25.47
CA PRO A 7 -5.35 15.33 24.53
C PRO A 7 -6.46 15.77 23.57
N ARG A 8 -6.12 15.96 22.29
CA ARG A 8 -7.13 16.16 21.26
C ARG A 8 -8.00 14.92 21.35
N GLU A 9 -9.23 15.08 21.83
CA GLU A 9 -10.25 14.04 21.74
C GLU A 9 -10.10 13.46 20.34
N ALA A 10 -9.82 12.15 20.28
CA ALA A 10 -9.88 11.44 19.03
C ALA A 10 -11.31 11.64 18.55
N GLN A 11 -11.49 12.61 17.65
CA GLN A 11 -12.74 12.80 16.97
C GLN A 11 -12.94 11.48 16.26
N GLU A 12 -13.83 10.66 16.82
CA GLU A 12 -14.33 9.47 16.16
C GLU A 12 -14.91 9.98 14.86
N THR A 13 -14.12 9.86 13.80
CA THR A 13 -14.48 10.42 12.50
C THR A 13 -15.68 9.62 12.06
N ALA A 14 -16.86 10.25 12.14
CA ALA A 14 -18.07 9.73 11.55
C ALA A 14 -17.75 9.18 10.16
N PRO A 15 -18.24 7.99 9.78
CA PRO A 15 -17.95 7.42 8.47
C PRO A 15 -18.30 8.45 7.40
N VAL A 16 -17.29 8.85 6.64
CA VAL A 16 -17.46 9.76 5.51
C VAL A 16 -18.39 9.05 4.52
N ASP A 17 -19.61 9.56 4.36
CA ASP A 17 -20.55 9.07 3.36
C ASP A 17 -19.97 9.37 1.97
N LEU A 18 -19.32 8.36 1.41
CA LEU A 18 -18.55 8.41 0.17
C LEU A 18 -19.42 8.24 -1.09
N GLY A 19 -20.75 8.43 -1.00
CA GLY A 19 -21.66 8.59 -2.15
C GLY A 19 -21.15 8.02 -3.48
N SER A 20 -21.31 6.71 -3.70
CA SER A 20 -20.92 6.00 -4.92
C SER A 20 -19.61 6.47 -5.59
N VAL A 21 -18.47 6.44 -4.90
CA VAL A 21 -17.18 6.44 -5.61
C VAL A 21 -17.09 5.11 -6.36
N ALA A 22 -17.04 5.15 -7.68
CA ALA A 22 -16.69 4.00 -8.48
C ALA A 22 -15.30 3.49 -8.06
N HIS A 23 -15.30 2.45 -7.24
CA HIS A 23 -14.20 1.63 -6.75
C HIS A 23 -13.08 2.33 -5.95
N PRO A 24 -13.28 2.57 -4.64
CA PRO A 24 -12.14 2.74 -3.75
C PRO A 24 -11.43 1.38 -3.64
N TYR A 25 -10.20 1.29 -4.12
CA TYR A 25 -9.35 0.14 -3.82
C TYR A 25 -9.09 0.10 -2.31
N ASP A 26 -9.13 -1.09 -1.71
CA ASP A 26 -8.81 -1.31 -0.29
C ASP A 26 -7.32 -1.06 0.02
N LEU A 27 -6.45 -1.26 -0.98
CA LEU A 27 -5.01 -1.06 -0.85
C LEU A 27 -4.37 -0.50 -2.13
N LEU A 28 -3.55 0.54 -1.97
CA LEU A 28 -2.64 1.04 -3.00
C LEU A 28 -1.19 0.64 -2.66
N VAL A 29 -0.53 -0.08 -3.57
CA VAL A 29 0.89 -0.45 -3.47
C VAL A 29 1.70 0.39 -4.46
N VAL A 30 2.73 1.08 -3.97
CA VAL A 30 3.64 1.89 -4.81
C VAL A 30 4.98 1.17 -4.93
N GLY A 31 5.37 0.87 -6.16
CA GLY A 31 6.55 0.09 -6.53
C GLY A 31 6.19 -1.35 -6.92
N GLY A 32 6.47 -1.69 -8.17
CA GLY A 32 6.32 -3.00 -8.82
C GLY A 32 7.58 -3.86 -8.78
N GLY A 33 8.44 -3.68 -7.77
CA GLY A 33 9.51 -4.64 -7.45
C GLY A 33 8.96 -5.91 -6.77
N ILE A 34 9.83 -6.88 -6.47
CA ILE A 34 9.43 -8.19 -5.93
C ILE A 34 8.62 -8.09 -4.63
N ASN A 35 8.99 -7.16 -3.74
CA ASN A 35 8.26 -6.96 -2.48
C ASN A 35 6.86 -6.37 -2.72
N GLY A 36 6.75 -5.34 -3.58
CA GLY A 36 5.47 -4.71 -3.89
C GLY A 36 4.51 -5.65 -4.62
N CYS A 37 5.00 -6.40 -5.60
CA CYS A 37 4.23 -7.44 -6.27
C CYS A 37 3.81 -8.56 -5.29
N GLY A 38 4.68 -8.95 -4.37
CA GLY A 38 4.37 -9.93 -3.32
C GLY A 38 3.25 -9.45 -2.38
N ILE A 39 3.34 -8.22 -1.90
CA ILE A 39 2.32 -7.58 -1.05
C ILE A 39 0.99 -7.49 -1.79
N ALA A 40 1.00 -6.98 -3.03
CA ALA A 40 -0.21 -6.83 -3.81
C ALA A 40 -0.90 -8.18 -4.08
N ARG A 41 -0.12 -9.22 -4.38
CA ARG A 41 -0.62 -10.59 -4.57
C ARG A 41 -1.22 -11.18 -3.30
N ASP A 42 -0.55 -11.03 -2.16
CA ASP A 42 -1.06 -11.53 -0.87
C ASP A 42 -2.36 -10.81 -0.49
N ALA A 43 -2.41 -9.48 -0.59
CA ALA A 43 -3.60 -8.69 -0.30
C ALA A 43 -4.78 -9.06 -1.23
N ALA A 44 -4.54 -9.18 -2.54
CA ALA A 44 -5.57 -9.61 -3.49
C ALA A 44 -6.06 -11.04 -3.18
N GLY A 45 -5.14 -11.96 -2.83
CA GLY A 45 -5.48 -13.32 -2.41
C GLY A 45 -6.31 -13.39 -1.13
N ARG A 46 -6.26 -12.35 -0.30
CA ARG A 46 -7.09 -12.19 0.92
C ARG A 46 -8.44 -11.49 0.64
N GLY A 47 -8.74 -11.15 -0.61
CA GLY A 47 -10.03 -10.58 -1.03
C GLY A 47 -10.07 -9.05 -1.04
N LEU A 48 -8.93 -8.36 -0.86
CA LEU A 48 -8.87 -6.91 -1.01
C LEU A 48 -8.86 -6.54 -2.50
N SER A 49 -9.54 -5.45 -2.83
CA SER A 49 -9.35 -4.75 -4.09
C SER A 49 -8.03 -3.96 -4.04
N VAL A 50 -7.04 -4.38 -4.83
CA VAL A 50 -5.67 -3.81 -4.76
C VAL A 50 -5.33 -3.10 -6.07
N LYS A 51 -4.73 -1.91 -5.95
CA LYS A 51 -4.06 -1.22 -7.07
C LYS A 51 -2.56 -1.21 -6.84
N LEU A 52 -1.78 -1.63 -7.83
CA LEU A 52 -0.32 -1.50 -7.82
C LEU A 52 0.09 -0.47 -8.88
N LEU A 53 0.96 0.45 -8.51
CA LEU A 53 1.54 1.44 -9.41
C LEU A 53 3.06 1.26 -9.45
N GLU A 54 3.61 1.19 -10.66
CA GLU A 54 5.05 1.21 -10.94
C GLU A 54 5.34 2.43 -11.81
N MET A 55 6.48 3.08 -11.56
CA MET A 55 6.91 4.28 -12.28
C MET A 55 7.40 3.92 -13.68
N GLU A 56 8.08 2.78 -13.84
CA GLU A 56 8.61 2.28 -15.11
C GLU A 56 7.91 0.96 -15.52
N ASP A 57 8.68 -0.13 -15.64
CA ASP A 57 8.19 -1.49 -15.88
C ASP A 57 8.35 -2.36 -14.62
N LEU A 58 7.60 -3.46 -14.55
CA LEU A 58 7.63 -4.37 -13.42
C LEU A 58 9.05 -4.89 -13.18
N GLY A 59 9.54 -4.67 -11.96
CA GLY A 59 10.85 -5.12 -11.53
C GLY A 59 12.05 -4.37 -12.15
N ALA A 60 11.84 -3.24 -12.83
CA ALA A 60 12.89 -2.52 -13.57
C ALA A 60 14.16 -2.19 -12.74
N ALA A 61 14.02 -1.91 -11.44
CA ALA A 61 15.14 -1.61 -10.54
C ALA A 61 15.82 -2.88 -9.96
N THR A 62 16.14 -2.91 -8.66
CA THR A 62 16.89 -3.98 -7.99
C THR A 62 16.34 -5.39 -8.23
N SER A 63 15.03 -5.52 -8.45
CA SER A 63 14.39 -6.82 -8.70
C SER A 63 14.88 -7.50 -9.98
N SER A 64 15.29 -6.73 -11.01
CA SER A 64 15.92 -7.25 -12.23
C SER A 64 17.45 -7.35 -12.13
N ALA A 65 18.06 -6.55 -11.25
CA ALA A 65 19.51 -6.42 -11.07
C ALA A 65 20.11 -7.38 -10.01
N SER A 66 19.50 -8.54 -9.79
CA SER A 66 20.05 -9.60 -8.94
C SER A 66 20.92 -10.60 -9.71
N THR A 67 21.64 -11.45 -8.99
CA THR A 67 22.30 -12.66 -9.53
C THR A 67 21.31 -13.75 -9.95
N LYS A 68 20.01 -13.56 -9.70
CA LYS A 68 18.91 -14.50 -10.01
C LYS A 68 19.07 -15.85 -9.32
N LEU A 69 19.70 -15.85 -8.14
CA LEU A 69 19.84 -17.01 -7.28
C LEU A 69 18.90 -16.89 -6.08
N ILE A 70 18.21 -17.99 -5.78
CA ILE A 70 17.45 -18.14 -4.54
C ILE A 70 18.35 -18.96 -3.61
N HIS A 71 18.83 -18.34 -2.54
CA HIS A 71 19.71 -18.98 -1.55
C HIS A 71 19.37 -18.50 -0.12
N GLY A 72 19.84 -19.22 0.90
CA GLY A 72 19.59 -18.87 2.32
C GLY A 72 20.65 -17.95 2.94
N GLY A 73 21.61 -17.47 2.14
CA GLY A 73 22.95 -17.08 2.61
C GLY A 73 23.98 -18.06 2.07
#